data_AF-A0A7S0G0K1-F1
#
_entry.id   AF-A0A7S0G0K1-F1
#
_cell.length_a   1.000
_cell.length_b   1.000
_cell.length_c   1.000
_cell.angle_alpha   90.00
_cell.angle_beta   90.00
_cell.angle_gamma   90.00
#
_symmetry.space_group_name_H-M   'P 1'
#
loop_
_entity.id
_entity.type
_entity.pdbx_description
1 polymer ?
#
loop_
_entity_poly.entity_id
_entity_poly.type
_entity_poly.pdbx_seq_one_letter_code
_entity_poly.pdbx_strand_id
1 'polypeptide(L)'
;EQVFISYGDRSNDQLLQYYGFVEEDNPHDVYVVGETLLIVLDSLDIDSADLSDQEKEYGPVVLFRSTFNFDKSVQSSVSKLFGEEGIKPFAEQVCLSELANMRTTLEEDEGLKKRSTAVQFRIQKKKLLSDILKNARGQE
;
A
#
# COMPACT_ATOMS: atom_id res chain seq x y z
N GLU A 1 31.23 -0.87 -18.48
CA GLU A 1 29.84 -1.34 -18.55
C GLU A 1 29.50 -1.98 -17.21
N GLN A 2 28.32 -1.74 -16.67
CA GLN A 2 27.91 -2.27 -15.38
C GLN A 2 27.04 -3.50 -15.60
N VAL A 3 27.33 -4.59 -14.88
CA VAL A 3 26.53 -5.82 -14.91
C VAL A 3 25.59 -5.80 -13.70
N PHE A 4 24.30 -6.01 -13.94
CA PHE A 4 23.27 -6.05 -12.90
C PHE A 4 22.76 -7.48 -12.69
N ILE A 5 22.34 -7.77 -11.47
CA ILE A 5 21.64 -9.01 -11.10
C ILE A 5 20.24 -8.66 -10.60
N SER A 6 19.30 -9.60 -10.74
CA SER A 6 17.97 -9.48 -10.12
C SER A 6 17.98 -10.09 -8.72
N TYR A 7 17.37 -9.39 -7.77
CA TYR A 7 17.14 -9.87 -6.39
C TYR A 7 15.81 -10.64 -6.25
N GLY A 8 15.10 -10.85 -7.37
CA GLY A 8 13.78 -11.47 -7.44
C GLY A 8 12.63 -10.51 -7.11
N ASP A 9 11.44 -11.07 -6.97
CA ASP A 9 10.19 -10.33 -6.73
C ASP A 9 10.13 -9.84 -5.26
N ARG A 10 10.76 -8.69 -4.98
CA ARG A 10 10.87 -8.11 -3.63
C ARG A 10 10.25 -6.73 -3.60
N SER A 11 9.52 -6.42 -2.52
CA SER A 11 9.00 -5.06 -2.29
C SER A 11 10.08 -4.12 -1.77
N ASN A 12 9.86 -2.80 -1.84
CA ASN A 12 10.82 -1.84 -1.30
C ASN A 12 10.95 -1.94 0.23
N ASP A 13 9.93 -2.39 0.95
CA ASP A 13 10.06 -2.73 2.38
C ASP A 13 11.09 -3.85 2.59
N GLN A 14 11.04 -4.92 1.79
CA GLN A 14 11.99 -6.03 1.88
C GLN A 14 13.40 -5.63 1.43
N LEU A 15 13.51 -4.88 0.34
CA LEU A 15 14.79 -4.37 -0.17
C LEU A 15 15.46 -3.46 0.87
N LEU A 16 14.69 -2.58 1.49
CA LEU A 16 15.21 -1.70 2.53
C LEU A 16 15.63 -2.48 3.78
N GLN A 17 14.78 -3.39 4.27
CA GLN A 17 15.02 -4.12 5.51
C GLN A 17 16.22 -5.08 5.41
N TYR A 18 16.34 -5.83 4.31
CA TYR A 18 17.33 -6.90 4.18
C TYR A 18 18.57 -6.49 3.38
N TYR A 19 18.46 -5.49 2.50
CA TYR A 19 19.54 -5.12 1.58
C TYR A 19 19.95 -3.63 1.67
N GLY A 20 19.21 -2.81 2.42
CA GLY A 20 19.59 -1.43 2.72
C GLY A 20 19.42 -0.43 1.57
N PHE A 21 18.68 -0.78 0.53
CA PHE A 21 18.40 0.11 -0.60
C PHE A 21 16.92 0.12 -0.98
N VAL A 22 16.53 1.11 -1.78
CA VAL A 22 15.19 1.26 -2.33
C VAL A 22 15.34 1.32 -3.84
N GLU A 23 14.56 0.53 -4.55
CA GLU A 23 14.53 0.51 -6.00
C GLU A 23 13.48 1.49 -6.52
N GLU A 24 13.90 2.39 -7.39
CA GLU A 24 12.99 3.35 -8.03
C GLU A 24 12.08 2.63 -9.02
N ASP A 25 10.77 2.91 -8.95
CA ASP A 25 9.77 2.30 -9.84
C ASP A 25 9.74 0.76 -9.81
N ASN A 26 10.05 0.16 -8.66
CA ASN A 26 9.99 -1.28 -8.45
C ASN A 26 8.59 -1.84 -8.83
N PRO A 27 8.49 -2.71 -9.86
CA PRO A 27 7.22 -3.25 -10.32
C PRO A 27 6.60 -4.26 -9.35
N HIS A 28 7.41 -4.80 -8.42
CA HIS A 28 7.01 -5.72 -7.37
C HIS A 28 6.79 -5.01 -6.03
N ASP A 29 6.74 -3.66 -6.03
CA ASP A 29 6.43 -2.92 -4.83
C ASP A 29 4.95 -3.08 -4.46
N VAL A 30 4.70 -3.20 -3.16
CA VAL A 30 3.38 -3.46 -2.62
C VAL A 30 3.15 -2.64 -1.37
N TYR A 31 1.92 -2.17 -1.19
CA TYR A 31 1.54 -1.47 0.02
C TYR A 31 0.81 -2.45 0.94
N VAL A 32 1.34 -2.62 2.14
CA VAL A 32 0.83 -3.53 3.17
C VAL A 32 -0.01 -2.71 4.15
N VAL A 33 -1.33 -2.86 4.07
CA VAL A 33 -2.30 -2.23 4.96
C VAL A 33 -2.34 -3.04 6.26
N GLY A 34 -1.74 -2.48 7.31
CA GLY A 34 -1.81 -3.00 8.67
C GLY A 34 -2.93 -2.31 9.46
N GLU A 35 -2.54 -1.58 10.51
CA GLU A 35 -3.44 -0.88 11.44
C GLU A 35 -4.43 0.08 10.77
N THR A 36 -4.10 0.61 9.58
CA THR A 36 -4.97 1.47 8.77
C THR A 36 -6.32 0.82 8.46
N LEU A 37 -6.37 -0.51 8.31
CA LEU A 37 -7.61 -1.24 8.08
C LEU A 37 -8.63 -0.95 9.20
N LEU A 38 -8.19 -0.95 10.46
CA LEU A 38 -9.05 -0.71 11.61
C LEU A 38 -9.58 0.72 11.62
N ILE A 39 -8.75 1.70 11.27
CA ILE A 39 -9.16 3.12 11.17
C ILE A 39 -10.21 3.31 10.08
N VAL A 40 -10.03 2.65 8.92
CA VAL A 40 -10.99 2.76 7.82
C VAL A 40 -12.32 2.09 8.16
N LEU A 41 -12.30 0.92 8.80
CA LEU A 41 -13.52 0.24 9.25
C LEU A 41 -14.30 1.09 10.27
N ASP A 42 -13.61 1.67 11.25
CA ASP A 42 -14.21 2.59 12.24
C ASP A 42 -14.83 3.81 11.54
N SER A 43 -14.13 4.41 10.57
CA SER A 43 -14.66 5.56 9.82
C SER A 43 -15.89 5.26 8.95
N LEU A 44 -16.11 3.98 8.64
CA LEU A 44 -17.23 3.50 7.84
C LEU A 44 -18.37 2.93 8.70
N ASP A 45 -18.28 3.05 10.02
CA ASP A 45 -19.25 2.48 10.99
C ASP A 45 -19.41 0.96 10.83
N ILE A 46 -18.33 0.28 10.45
CA ILE A 46 -18.29 -1.17 10.30
C ILE A 46 -17.68 -1.77 11.55
N ASP A 47 -18.50 -2.54 12.26
CA ASP A 47 -18.08 -3.16 13.50
C ASP A 47 -17.03 -4.25 13.21
N SER A 48 -15.83 -4.08 13.76
CA SER A 48 -14.74 -5.05 13.64
C SER A 48 -15.09 -6.44 14.21
N ALA A 49 -16.22 -6.57 14.91
CA ALA A 49 -16.80 -7.83 15.35
C ALA A 49 -17.11 -8.81 14.21
N ASP A 50 -17.37 -8.32 12.99
CA ASP A 50 -17.63 -9.15 11.81
C ASP A 50 -16.35 -9.79 11.23
N LEU A 51 -15.18 -9.34 11.68
CA LEU A 51 -13.91 -9.99 11.37
C LEU A 51 -13.64 -11.13 12.36
N SER A 52 -13.25 -12.28 11.83
CA SER A 52 -12.77 -13.41 12.63
C SER A 52 -11.52 -13.03 13.42
N ASP A 53 -11.26 -13.73 14.52
CA ASP A 53 -10.10 -13.45 15.36
C ASP A 53 -8.77 -13.67 14.62
N GLN A 54 -8.74 -14.51 13.58
CA GLN A 54 -7.61 -14.63 12.66
C GLN A 54 -7.44 -13.41 11.75
N GLU A 55 -8.53 -12.76 11.30
CA GLU A 55 -8.49 -11.51 10.53
C GLU A 55 -8.11 -10.30 11.40
N LYS A 56 -8.39 -10.37 12.71
CA LYS A 56 -7.93 -9.38 13.71
C LYS A 56 -6.45 -9.56 14.08
N GLU A 57 -5.95 -10.80 14.06
CA GLU A 57 -4.59 -11.13 14.52
C GLU A 57 -3.56 -11.17 13.37
N TYR A 58 -3.92 -11.61 12.16
CA TYR A 58 -3.01 -11.64 11.01
C TYR A 58 -3.71 -11.59 9.64
N GLY A 59 -3.38 -10.56 8.87
CA GLY A 59 -3.54 -10.57 7.41
C GLY A 59 -3.41 -9.17 6.84
N PRO A 60 -2.19 -8.69 6.51
CA PRO A 60 -2.07 -7.38 5.91
C PRO A 60 -2.81 -7.35 4.58
N VAL A 61 -3.69 -6.37 4.39
CA VAL A 61 -4.30 -6.16 3.08
C VAL A 61 -3.20 -5.65 2.15
N VAL A 62 -2.81 -6.43 1.14
CA VAL A 62 -1.74 -6.04 0.21
C VAL A 62 -2.35 -5.38 -1.02
N LEU A 63 -1.96 -4.13 -1.28
CA LEU A 63 -2.36 -3.35 -2.45
C LEU A 63 -1.21 -3.32 -3.46
N PHE A 64 -1.50 -3.61 -4.72
CA PHE A 64 -0.51 -3.59 -5.81
C PHE A 64 -0.76 -2.42 -6.77
N ARG A 65 0.30 -1.99 -7.46
CA ARG A 65 0.30 -0.85 -8.37
C ARG A 65 -0.72 -0.98 -9.51
N SER A 66 -0.82 -2.13 -10.18
CA SER A 66 -1.60 -2.30 -11.43
C SER A 66 -2.88 -3.13 -11.30
N THR A 67 -3.05 -3.83 -10.18
CA THR A 67 -4.22 -4.69 -9.93
C THR A 67 -4.58 -4.61 -8.44
N PHE A 68 -5.87 -4.56 -8.11
CA PHE A 68 -6.31 -4.75 -6.74
C PHE A 68 -6.30 -6.24 -6.41
N ASN A 69 -5.12 -6.84 -6.41
CA ASN A 69 -4.98 -8.27 -6.15
C ASN A 69 -4.82 -8.47 -4.65
N PHE A 70 -5.94 -8.42 -3.94
CA PHE A 70 -5.95 -8.81 -2.54
C PHE A 70 -5.52 -10.26 -2.43
N ASP A 71 -4.85 -10.62 -1.33
CA ASP A 71 -4.79 -12.03 -0.96
C ASP A 71 -6.23 -12.60 -0.91
N LYS A 72 -6.42 -13.86 -1.32
CA LYS A 72 -7.76 -14.47 -1.40
C LYS A 72 -8.52 -14.39 -0.08
N SER A 73 -7.82 -14.42 1.05
CA SER A 73 -8.41 -14.22 2.38
C SER A 73 -9.03 -12.83 2.49
N VAL A 74 -8.24 -11.79 2.25
CA VAL A 74 -8.65 -10.38 2.28
C VAL A 74 -9.72 -10.06 1.24
N GLN A 75 -9.60 -10.59 0.02
CA GLN A 75 -10.61 -10.41 -1.02
C GLN A 75 -11.95 -10.96 -0.54
N SER A 76 -11.96 -12.11 0.13
CA SER A 76 -13.18 -12.67 0.70
C SER A 76 -13.76 -11.78 1.80
N SER A 77 -12.92 -11.24 2.69
CA SER A 77 -13.36 -10.35 3.78
C SER A 77 -13.91 -9.03 3.26
N VAL A 78 -13.19 -8.37 2.34
CA VAL A 78 -13.61 -7.11 1.73
C VAL A 78 -14.86 -7.32 0.88
N SER A 79 -14.94 -8.40 0.09
CA SER A 79 -16.16 -8.71 -0.67
C SER A 79 -17.35 -9.09 0.22
N LYS A 80 -17.13 -9.68 1.40
CA LYS A 80 -18.19 -9.93 2.38
C LYS A 80 -18.72 -8.64 3.01
N LEU A 81 -17.82 -7.73 3.37
CA LEU A 81 -18.16 -6.48 4.05
C LEU A 81 -18.73 -5.44 3.09
N PHE A 82 -18.23 -5.37 1.86
CA PHE A 82 -18.52 -4.28 0.93
C PHE A 82 -19.09 -4.73 -0.44
N GLY A 83 -19.23 -6.04 -0.66
CA GLY A 83 -19.54 -6.58 -1.99
C GLY A 83 -18.35 -6.50 -2.96
N GLU A 84 -18.46 -7.16 -4.11
CA GLU A 84 -17.38 -7.13 -5.13
C GLU A 84 -17.12 -5.72 -5.69
N GLU A 85 -18.12 -4.84 -5.66
CA GLU A 85 -18.00 -3.45 -6.12
C GLU A 85 -17.33 -2.51 -5.09
N GLY A 86 -17.33 -2.89 -3.81
CA GLY A 86 -16.82 -2.06 -2.71
C GLY A 86 -15.30 -2.10 -2.52
N ILE A 87 -14.62 -3.00 -3.22
CA ILE A 87 -13.17 -3.15 -3.21
C ILE A 87 -12.44 -1.86 -3.60
N LYS A 88 -12.87 -1.20 -4.68
CA LYS A 88 -12.22 0.02 -5.18
C LYS A 88 -12.43 1.22 -4.25
N PRO A 89 -13.66 1.52 -3.80
CA PRO A 89 -13.89 2.54 -2.77
C PRO A 89 -13.09 2.30 -1.49
N PHE A 90 -12.98 1.04 -1.05
CA PHE A 90 -12.18 0.68 0.12
C PHE A 90 -10.69 0.98 -0.09
N ALA A 91 -10.11 0.53 -1.21
CA ALA A 91 -8.71 0.81 -1.54
C ALA A 91 -8.43 2.31 -1.68
N GLU A 92 -9.37 3.07 -2.27
CA GLU A 92 -9.30 4.53 -2.32
C GLU A 92 -9.25 5.15 -0.92
N GLN A 93 -10.17 4.77 -0.02
CA GLN A 93 -10.24 5.33 1.32
C GLN A 93 -8.99 5.03 2.15
N VAL A 94 -8.45 3.81 2.03
CA VAL A 94 -7.18 3.42 2.65
C VAL A 94 -6.04 4.30 2.14
N CYS A 95 -5.91 4.47 0.82
CA CYS A 95 -4.84 5.28 0.24
C CYS A 95 -4.94 6.75 0.65
N LEU A 96 -6.16 7.31 0.69
CA LEU A 96 -6.40 8.69 1.12
C LEU A 96 -6.05 8.90 2.59
N SER A 97 -6.49 8.00 3.47
CA SER A 97 -6.18 8.05 4.90
C SER A 97 -4.68 7.99 5.15
N GLU A 98 -3.98 7.08 4.45
CA GLU A 98 -2.54 6.94 4.56
C GLU A 98 -1.78 8.16 4.10
N LEU A 99 -2.11 8.68 2.92
CA LEU A 99 -1.47 9.89 2.40
C LEU A 99 -1.71 11.10 3.31
N ALA A 100 -2.90 11.22 3.91
CA ALA A 100 -3.23 12.28 4.86
C ALA A 100 -2.46 12.18 6.19
N ASN A 101 -2.16 10.95 6.64
CA ASN A 101 -1.40 10.70 7.87
C ASN A 101 0.13 10.83 7.68
N MET A 102 0.61 10.94 6.44
CA MET A 102 2.03 11.18 6.20
C MET A 102 2.42 12.61 6.58
N ARG A 103 3.55 12.72 7.30
CA ARG A 103 4.06 14.01 7.79
C ARG A 103 4.43 15.03 6.70
N THR A 104 4.76 14.56 5.50
CA THR A 104 5.22 15.41 4.40
C THR A 104 4.46 15.06 3.12
N THR A 105 4.45 15.97 2.15
CA THR A 105 3.91 15.74 0.81
C THR A 105 4.93 15.07 -0.11
N LEU A 106 4.52 14.64 -1.30
CA LEU A 106 5.43 14.09 -2.32
C LEU A 106 6.43 15.17 -2.80
N GLU A 107 5.94 16.38 -3.07
CA GLU A 107 6.74 17.51 -3.53
C GLU A 107 7.83 17.90 -2.52
N GLU A 108 7.49 17.95 -1.23
CA GLU A 108 8.44 18.22 -0.15
C GLU A 108 9.58 17.20 -0.10
N ASP A 109 9.27 15.93 -0.31
CA ASP A 109 10.28 14.87 -0.30
C ASP A 109 11.13 14.85 -1.57
N GLU A 110 10.54 15.10 -2.74
CA GLU A 110 11.28 15.19 -4.00
C GLU A 110 12.32 16.33 -3.95
N GLY A 111 12.01 17.43 -3.27
CA GLY A 111 12.99 18.49 -2.94
C GLY A 111 14.15 18.03 -2.05
N LEU A 112 14.00 16.90 -1.35
CA LEU A 112 14.99 16.30 -0.44
C LEU A 112 15.65 15.03 -1.01
N LYS A 113 15.31 14.58 -2.24
CA LYS A 113 15.65 13.26 -2.81
C LYS A 113 17.12 12.87 -2.69
N LYS A 114 18.05 13.84 -2.70
CA LYS A 114 19.51 13.59 -2.60
C LYS A 114 20.02 13.27 -1.19
N ARG A 115 19.16 13.22 -0.16
CA ARG A 115 19.61 13.27 1.24
C ARG A 115 19.65 11.93 1.97
N SER A 116 18.88 10.90 1.59
CA SER A 116 18.85 9.61 2.29
C SER A 116 17.99 8.56 1.60
N THR A 117 18.35 7.27 1.72
CA THR A 117 17.52 6.11 1.36
C THR A 117 16.14 6.14 2.02
N ALA A 118 16.03 6.68 3.24
CA ALA A 118 14.75 6.82 3.92
C ALA A 118 13.81 7.83 3.23
N VAL A 119 14.37 8.90 2.65
CA VAL A 119 13.58 9.87 1.87
C VAL A 119 13.15 9.21 0.56
N GLN A 120 14.02 8.46 -0.10
CA GLN A 120 13.66 7.70 -1.30
C GLN A 120 12.56 6.69 -1.02
N PHE A 121 12.63 5.94 0.08
CA PHE A 121 11.58 5.03 0.51
C PHE A 121 10.23 5.75 0.63
N ARG A 122 10.19 6.89 1.32
CA ARG A 122 8.98 7.67 1.51
C ARG A 122 8.41 8.21 0.19
N ILE A 123 9.28 8.63 -0.73
CA ILE A 123 8.88 9.02 -2.10
C ILE A 123 8.22 7.85 -2.82
N GLN A 124 8.88 6.69 -2.86
CA GLN A 124 8.36 5.52 -3.58
C GLN A 124 7.03 5.06 -2.97
N LYS A 125 6.90 5.05 -1.64
CA LYS A 125 5.65 4.71 -0.94
C LYS A 125 4.50 5.65 -1.30
N LYS A 126 4.75 6.97 -1.38
CA LYS A 126 3.75 7.96 -1.82
C LYS A 126 3.37 7.81 -3.28
N LYS A 127 4.32 7.52 -4.16
CA LYS A 127 4.07 7.24 -5.58
C LYS A 127 3.19 6.01 -5.73
N LEU A 128 3.53 4.92 -5.05
CA LEU A 128 2.74 3.70 -5.03
C LEU A 128 1.29 3.95 -4.60
N LEU A 129 1.08 4.62 -3.46
CA LEU A 129 -0.27 4.96 -2.99
C LEU A 129 -1.03 5.86 -3.96
N SER A 130 -0.35 6.83 -4.58
CA SER A 130 -0.95 7.72 -5.57
C SER A 130 -1.36 6.98 -6.84
N ASP A 131 -0.56 6.02 -7.28
CA ASP A 131 -0.85 5.20 -8.45
C ASP A 131 -2.02 4.23 -8.18
N ILE A 132 -2.05 3.60 -7.00
CA ILE A 132 -3.18 2.77 -6.55
C ILE A 132 -4.46 3.60 -6.51
N LEU A 133 -4.40 4.83 -5.99
CA LEU A 133 -5.54 5.74 -5.90
C LEU A 133 -6.09 6.14 -7.29
N LYS A 134 -5.20 6.46 -8.24
CA LYS A 134 -5.60 6.76 -9.63
C LYS A 134 -6.31 5.57 -10.27
N ASN A 135 -5.76 4.37 -10.10
CA ASN A 135 -6.36 3.14 -10.60
C ASN A 135 -7.71 2.83 -9.94
N ALA A 136 -7.89 3.16 -8.66
CA ALA A 136 -9.15 2.95 -7.93
C ALA A 136 -10.25 3.84 -8.52
N ARG A 137 -9.90 5.08 -8.87
CA ARG A 137 -10.77 6.08 -9.48
C ARG A 137 -11.04 5.88 -10.97
N GLY A 138 -10.35 4.94 -11.62
CA GLY A 138 -10.43 4.74 -13.08
C GLY A 138 -9.83 5.90 -13.88
N GLN A 139 -8.85 6.62 -13.30
CA GLN A 139 -8.10 7.67 -13.97
C GLN A 139 -6.79 7.05 -14.49
N GLU A 140 -6.79 6.58 -15.74
CA GLU A 140 -5.57 6.18 -16.47
C GLU A 140 -4.72 7.39 -16.88
#